data_AF-A0A7X8HZW8-F1
#
_entry.id   AF-A0A7X8HZW8-F1
#
_cell.length_a   1.000
_cell.length_b   1.000
_cell.length_c   1.000
_cell.angle_alpha   90.00
_cell.angle_beta   90.00
_cell.angle_gamma   90.00
#
_symmetry.space_group_name_H-M   'P 1'
#
loop_
_entity.id
_entity.type
_entity.pdbx_description
1 polymer ?
#
loop_
_entity_poly.entity_id
_entity_poly.type
_entity_poly.pdbx_seq_one_letter_code
_entity_poly.pdbx_strand_id
1 'polypeptide(L)'
;MDLILGLPQEEKQDFLDSLEKILELKPQGITVHTMALKRSAFLEQKYNQKYLDLRFPDQDLAQAFSKAIHLLKENQYFPYYLYRQKNVRGGLENIGFAKKGFACNYNVGMMSDQVSVIGLGSGSTTKIVKGDLVERNYNPKDILIYSERITELIDKKIDFLSKFNL
;
A
#
# COMPACT_ATOMS: atom_id res chain seq x y z
N MET A 1 11.53 0.84 -4.23
CA MET A 1 11.04 1.95 -5.08
C MET A 1 9.57 1.73 -5.31
N ASP A 2 8.77 2.79 -5.31
CA ASP A 2 7.33 2.72 -5.53
C ASP A 2 6.97 3.52 -6.77
N LEU A 3 6.12 2.94 -7.61
CA LEU A 3 5.55 3.55 -8.80
C LEU A 3 4.03 3.59 -8.67
N ILE A 4 3.40 4.64 -9.19
CA ILE A 4 1.95 4.75 -9.24
C ILE A 4 1.54 4.80 -10.71
N LEU A 5 0.77 3.81 -11.13
CA LEU A 5 0.17 3.71 -12.44
C LEU A 5 -1.22 4.35 -12.44
N GLY A 6 -1.53 5.12 -13.48
CA GLY A 6 -2.82 5.73 -13.72
C GLY A 6 -2.97 7.12 -13.15
N LEU A 7 -1.88 7.89 -13.06
CA LEU A 7 -1.95 9.29 -12.65
C LEU A 7 -2.76 10.13 -13.67
N PRO A 8 -3.31 11.29 -13.25
CA PRO A 8 -4.00 12.17 -14.20
C PRO A 8 -3.04 12.63 -15.29
N GLN A 9 -3.48 12.54 -16.56
CA GLN A 9 -2.71 12.90 -17.76
C GLN A 9 -1.49 11.98 -18.03
N GLU A 10 -1.32 10.90 -17.27
CA GLU A 10 -0.31 9.88 -17.58
C GLU A 10 -0.79 9.00 -18.72
N GLU A 11 0.02 8.91 -19.78
CA GLU A 11 -0.15 7.95 -20.84
C GLU A 11 0.59 6.65 -20.50
N LYS A 12 0.22 5.57 -21.20
CA LYS A 12 0.86 4.25 -21.02
C LYS A 12 2.38 4.30 -21.18
N GLN A 13 2.89 5.10 -22.12
CA GLN A 13 4.32 5.18 -22.37
C GLN A 13 5.07 5.90 -21.25
N ASP A 14 4.46 6.93 -20.64
CA ASP A 14 5.08 7.68 -19.54
C ASP A 14 5.41 6.77 -18.34
N PHE A 15 4.48 5.86 -18.01
CA PHE A 15 4.69 4.89 -16.94
C PHE A 15 5.80 3.89 -17.27
N LEU A 16 5.81 3.38 -18.51
CA LEU A 16 6.81 2.40 -18.95
C LEU A 16 8.21 3.01 -19.00
N ASP A 17 8.33 4.25 -19.49
CA ASP A 17 9.59 5.00 -19.50
C ASP A 17 10.11 5.23 -18.06
N SER A 18 9.20 5.52 -17.12
CA SER A 18 9.54 5.66 -15.70
C SER A 18 10.04 4.36 -15.09
N LEU A 19 9.40 3.24 -15.45
CA LEU A 19 9.81 1.91 -15.02
C LEU A 19 11.19 1.53 -15.59
N GLU A 20 11.45 1.79 -16.86
CA GLU A 20 12.76 1.56 -17.49
C GLU A 20 13.88 2.31 -16.78
N LYS A 21 13.69 3.61 -16.50
CA LYS A 21 14.65 4.42 -15.73
C LYS A 21 14.88 3.87 -14.32
N ILE A 22 13.85 3.37 -13.65
CA ILE A 22 14.00 2.74 -12.33
C ILE A 22 14.79 1.42 -12.41
N LEU A 23 14.62 0.65 -13.49
CA LEU A 23 15.37 -0.59 -13.69
C LEU A 23 16.87 -0.33 -13.84
N GLU A 24 17.28 0.77 -14.46
CA GLU A 24 18.68 1.21 -14.55
C GLU A 24 19.31 1.45 -13.16
N LEU A 25 18.52 1.92 -12.19
CA LEU A 25 18.94 2.12 -10.80
C LEU A 25 19.11 0.79 -10.03
N LYS A 26 18.65 -0.33 -10.60
CA LYS A 26 18.78 -1.70 -10.06
C LYS A 26 18.33 -1.85 -8.59
N PRO A 27 17.16 -1.29 -8.17
CA PRO A 27 16.70 -1.41 -6.79
C PRO A 27 16.54 -2.89 -6.37
N GLN A 28 16.53 -3.13 -5.06
CA GLN A 28 16.27 -4.48 -4.52
C GLN A 28 14.79 -4.88 -4.66
N GLY A 29 13.88 -3.89 -4.58
CA GLY A 29 12.44 -4.09 -4.72
C GLY A 29 11.73 -2.89 -5.37
N ILE A 30 10.68 -3.21 -6.11
CA ILE A 30 9.82 -2.27 -6.83
C ILE A 30 8.37 -2.62 -6.50
N THR A 31 7.56 -1.65 -6.11
CA THR A 31 6.11 -1.83 -6.00
C THR A 31 5.42 -1.07 -7.11
N VAL A 32 4.53 -1.75 -7.83
CA VAL A 32 3.61 -1.11 -8.77
C VAL A 32 2.28 -0.94 -8.04
N HIS A 33 1.95 0.30 -7.73
CA HIS A 33 0.66 0.70 -7.19
C HIS A 33 -0.22 1.19 -8.33
N THR A 34 -1.50 0.89 -8.29
CA THR A 34 -2.49 1.54 -9.16
C THR A 34 -3.16 2.66 -8.37
N MET A 35 -3.35 3.82 -9.01
CA MET A 35 -3.91 5.00 -8.39
C MET A 35 -5.25 4.72 -7.69
N ALA A 36 -5.29 4.98 -6.38
CA ALA A 36 -6.52 4.91 -5.59
C ALA A 36 -7.23 6.27 -5.58
N LEU A 37 -8.49 6.30 -6.02
CA LEU A 37 -9.29 7.51 -6.11
C LEU A 37 -9.95 7.80 -4.76
N LYS A 38 -9.51 8.89 -4.11
CA LYS A 38 -10.08 9.37 -2.84
C LYS A 38 -10.95 10.61 -3.07
N ARG A 39 -12.17 10.59 -2.51
CA ARG A 39 -13.16 11.70 -2.47
C ARG A 39 -12.74 12.94 -1.66
N SER A 40 -11.46 13.10 -1.39
CA SER A 40 -10.92 14.20 -0.57
C SER A 40 -9.51 14.56 -1.01
N ALA A 41 -9.03 13.95 -2.09
CA ALA A 41 -7.75 14.32 -2.65
C ALA A 41 -7.90 15.67 -3.34
N PHE A 42 -6.87 16.50 -3.23
CA PHE A 42 -6.72 17.72 -4.02
C PHE A 42 -7.04 17.50 -5.52
N LEU A 43 -6.75 16.29 -6.03
CA LEU A 43 -7.06 15.88 -7.40
C LEU A 43 -8.57 15.84 -7.71
N GLU A 44 -9.44 15.45 -6.79
CA GLU A 44 -10.89 15.51 -7.04
C GLU A 44 -11.36 16.96 -7.19
N GLN A 45 -10.85 17.88 -6.36
CA GLN A 45 -11.15 19.31 -6.47
C GLN A 45 -10.71 19.90 -7.83
N LYS A 46 -9.61 19.37 -8.39
CA LYS A 46 -9.07 19.81 -9.68
C LYS A 46 -9.78 19.19 -10.90
N TYR A 47 -10.31 17.97 -10.78
CA TYR A 47 -10.83 17.19 -11.92
C TYR A 47 -12.35 16.89 -11.86
N ASN A 48 -13.07 17.38 -10.84
CA ASN A 48 -14.54 17.31 -10.69
C ASN A 48 -15.14 15.88 -10.77
N GLN A 49 -16.47 15.78 -10.91
CA GLN A 49 -17.26 14.53 -10.86
C GLN A 49 -16.78 13.40 -11.77
N LYS A 50 -16.10 13.71 -12.89
CA LYS A 50 -15.49 12.71 -13.80
C LYS A 50 -14.32 11.94 -13.18
N TYR A 51 -13.71 12.45 -12.10
CA TYR A 51 -12.60 11.80 -11.40
C TYR A 51 -12.97 10.40 -10.89
N LEU A 52 -14.22 10.22 -10.47
CA LEU A 52 -14.70 8.94 -9.94
C LEU A 52 -15.02 7.90 -11.03
N ASP A 53 -15.25 8.35 -12.27
CA ASP A 53 -15.49 7.48 -13.43
C ASP A 53 -14.21 6.77 -13.88
N LEU A 54 -13.03 7.27 -13.50
CA LEU A 54 -11.76 6.57 -13.77
C LEU A 54 -11.66 5.22 -13.03
N ARG A 55 -12.60 4.89 -12.12
CA ARG A 55 -12.68 3.56 -11.50
C ARG A 55 -13.09 2.47 -12.48
N PHE A 56 -13.77 2.83 -13.57
CA PHE A 56 -14.18 1.86 -14.58
C PHE A 56 -12.97 1.30 -15.34
N PRO A 57 -13.10 0.10 -15.95
CA PRO A 57 -12.01 -0.53 -16.69
C PRO A 57 -11.42 0.40 -17.75
N ASP A 58 -10.10 0.46 -17.76
CA ASP A 58 -9.30 1.29 -18.67
C ASP A 58 -8.33 0.33 -19.39
N GLN A 59 -8.52 0.15 -20.69
CA GLN A 59 -7.75 -0.82 -21.47
C GLN A 59 -6.28 -0.44 -21.57
N ASP A 60 -5.96 0.84 -21.71
CA ASP A 60 -4.58 1.30 -21.81
C ASP A 60 -3.85 1.12 -20.49
N LEU A 61 -4.53 1.38 -19.38
CA LEU A 61 -4.03 1.12 -18.03
C LEU A 61 -3.74 -0.38 -17.82
N ALA A 62 -4.67 -1.25 -18.20
CA ALA A 62 -4.49 -2.70 -18.09
C ALA A 62 -3.33 -3.21 -18.97
N GLN A 63 -3.18 -2.66 -20.18
CA GLN A 63 -2.05 -2.98 -21.04
C GLN A 63 -0.72 -2.48 -20.48
N ALA A 64 -0.68 -1.27 -19.92
CA ALA A 64 0.49 -0.71 -19.25
C ALA A 64 0.92 -1.60 -18.08
N PHE A 65 -0.04 -2.00 -17.23
CA PHE A 65 0.19 -2.89 -16.10
C PHE A 65 0.74 -4.26 -16.54
N SER A 66 0.14 -4.87 -17.56
CA SER A 66 0.61 -6.15 -18.10
C SER A 66 2.04 -6.05 -18.63
N LYS A 67 2.34 -5.01 -19.44
CA LYS A 67 3.71 -4.76 -19.93
C LYS A 67 4.71 -4.56 -18.80
N ALA A 68 4.32 -3.82 -17.76
CA ALA A 68 5.17 -3.60 -16.58
C ALA A 68 5.54 -4.91 -15.88
N ILE A 69 4.57 -5.82 -15.70
CA ILE A 69 4.80 -7.14 -15.11
C ILE A 69 5.79 -7.94 -15.97
N HIS A 70 5.63 -7.93 -17.29
CA HIS A 70 6.54 -8.61 -18.21
C HIS A 70 7.97 -8.06 -18.10
N LEU A 71 8.13 -6.74 -18.15
CA LEU A 71 9.43 -6.08 -18.05
C LEU A 71 10.13 -6.36 -16.72
N LEU A 72 9.38 -6.32 -15.60
CA LEU A 72 9.89 -6.66 -14.27
C LEU A 72 10.39 -8.11 -14.21
N LYS A 73 9.63 -9.05 -14.79
CA LYS A 73 10.01 -10.46 -14.85
C LYS A 73 11.29 -10.68 -15.67
N GLU A 74 11.40 -10.04 -16.83
CA GLU A 74 12.61 -10.09 -17.67
C GLU A 74 13.85 -9.56 -16.94
N ASN A 75 13.65 -8.58 -16.05
CA ASN A 75 14.69 -8.01 -15.21
C ASN A 75 14.86 -8.72 -13.85
N GLN A 76 14.36 -9.95 -13.71
CA GLN A 76 14.50 -10.81 -12.52
C GLN A 76 13.86 -10.27 -11.24
N TYR A 77 12.80 -9.47 -11.36
CA TYR A 77 11.95 -9.09 -10.25
C TYR A 77 10.74 -10.02 -10.19
N PHE A 78 10.54 -10.66 -9.04
CA PHE A 78 9.47 -11.63 -8.83
C PHE A 78 8.42 -11.04 -7.87
N PRO A 79 7.11 -11.23 -8.15
CA PRO A 79 6.07 -10.77 -7.25
C PRO A 79 6.15 -11.54 -5.93
N TYR A 80 6.03 -10.84 -4.80
CA TYR A 80 6.08 -11.46 -3.47
C TYR A 80 4.96 -11.02 -2.52
N TYR A 81 4.20 -9.97 -2.85
CA TYR A 81 2.94 -9.66 -2.21
C TYR A 81 1.99 -8.92 -3.15
N LEU A 82 0.71 -9.01 -2.82
CA LEU A 82 -0.37 -8.32 -3.51
C LEU A 82 -1.37 -7.81 -2.48
N TYR A 83 -1.91 -6.62 -2.72
CA TYR A 83 -3.08 -6.14 -2.00
C TYR A 83 -3.98 -5.30 -2.90
N ARG A 84 -5.24 -5.17 -2.51
CA ARG A 84 -6.24 -4.36 -3.22
C ARG A 84 -6.68 -3.21 -2.35
N GLN A 85 -6.65 -1.99 -2.91
CA GLN A 85 -7.25 -0.82 -2.26
C GLN A 85 -8.69 -0.65 -2.72
N LYS A 86 -9.52 -0.02 -1.88
CA LYS A 86 -10.85 0.43 -2.31
C LYS A 86 -10.68 1.57 -3.32
N ASN A 87 -11.54 1.60 -4.34
CA ASN A 87 -11.59 2.68 -5.35
C ASN A 87 -10.33 2.81 -6.22
N VAL A 88 -9.67 1.71 -6.56
CA VAL A 88 -8.53 1.71 -7.48
C VAL A 88 -8.99 1.94 -8.91
N ARG A 89 -8.27 2.78 -9.66
CA ARG A 89 -8.48 3.07 -11.08
C ARG A 89 -8.44 1.76 -11.89
N GLY A 90 -9.44 1.52 -12.75
CA GLY A 90 -9.54 0.29 -13.53
C GLY A 90 -9.67 -1.02 -12.74
N GLY A 91 -9.81 -0.98 -11.40
CA GLY A 91 -9.93 -2.18 -10.57
C GLY A 91 -8.67 -3.05 -10.47
N LEU A 92 -7.51 -2.53 -10.84
CA LEU A 92 -6.23 -3.26 -10.80
C LEU A 92 -5.70 -3.44 -9.36
N GLU A 93 -4.60 -4.18 -9.24
CA GLU A 93 -3.99 -4.50 -7.95
C GLU A 93 -2.73 -3.67 -7.68
N ASN A 94 -2.28 -3.72 -6.43
CA ASN A 94 -0.96 -3.23 -6.03
C ASN A 94 -0.08 -4.45 -5.79
N ILE A 95 1.06 -4.54 -6.48
CA ILE A 95 1.95 -5.70 -6.43
C ILE A 95 3.36 -5.25 -6.09
N GLY A 96 3.95 -5.89 -5.08
CA GLY A 96 5.36 -5.74 -4.77
C GLY A 96 6.20 -6.81 -5.42
N PHE A 97 7.28 -6.38 -6.06
CA PHE A 97 8.26 -7.21 -6.72
C PHE A 97 9.63 -7.03 -6.06
N ALA A 98 10.41 -8.11 -6.00
CA ALA A 98 11.77 -8.07 -5.49
C ALA A 98 12.68 -9.00 -6.27
N LYS A 99 13.97 -8.68 -6.28
CA LYS A 99 14.98 -9.63 -6.72
C LYS A 99 15.04 -10.82 -5.76
N LYS A 100 15.56 -11.96 -6.24
CA LYS A 100 15.73 -13.16 -5.41
C LYS A 100 16.49 -12.83 -4.13
N GLY A 101 15.94 -13.22 -2.98
CA GLY A 101 16.52 -12.96 -1.65
C GLY A 101 16.19 -11.60 -1.04
N PHE A 102 15.51 -10.70 -1.77
CA PHE A 102 15.17 -9.35 -1.29
C PHE A 102 13.66 -9.16 -1.00
N ALA A 103 12.88 -10.24 -1.00
CA ALA A 103 11.48 -10.18 -0.59
C ALA A 103 11.38 -9.73 0.87
N CYS A 104 10.54 -8.74 1.14
CA CYS A 104 10.35 -8.20 2.48
C CYS A 104 9.28 -9.01 3.23
N ASN A 105 9.72 -9.96 4.06
CA ASN A 105 8.82 -10.75 4.90
C ASN A 105 7.99 -9.88 5.85
N TYR A 106 8.54 -8.75 6.31
CA TYR A 106 7.80 -7.81 7.16
C TYR A 106 6.61 -7.19 6.42
N ASN A 107 6.74 -6.83 5.14
CA ASN A 107 5.63 -6.29 4.36
C ASN A 107 4.47 -7.31 4.30
N VAL A 108 4.80 -8.57 3.99
CA VAL A 108 3.82 -9.66 3.96
C VAL A 108 3.19 -9.85 5.33
N GLY A 109 4.01 -10.00 6.38
CA GLY A 109 3.56 -10.24 7.75
C GLY A 109 2.65 -9.12 8.27
N MET A 110 3.07 -7.86 8.12
CA MET A 110 2.31 -6.70 8.61
C MET A 110 0.92 -6.59 7.95
N MET A 111 0.84 -6.86 6.64
CA MET A 111 -0.43 -6.85 5.91
C MET A 111 -1.28 -8.10 6.17
N SER A 112 -0.64 -9.25 6.41
CA SER A 112 -1.34 -10.51 6.68
C SER A 112 -1.97 -10.54 8.06
N ASP A 113 -3.12 -11.18 8.21
CA ASP A 113 -3.73 -11.46 9.51
C ASP A 113 -3.18 -12.74 10.15
N GLN A 114 -1.88 -12.98 9.95
CA GLN A 114 -1.13 -14.15 10.45
C GLN A 114 -0.04 -13.77 11.45
N VAL A 115 0.31 -12.48 11.52
CA VAL A 115 1.41 -11.97 12.36
C VAL A 115 0.90 -10.81 13.22
N SER A 116 1.19 -10.89 14.51
CA SER A 116 0.96 -9.80 15.45
C SER A 116 1.96 -8.65 15.21
N VAL A 117 1.48 -7.41 15.28
CA VAL A 117 2.27 -6.19 15.06
C VAL A 117 1.97 -5.21 16.18
N ILE A 118 3.00 -4.66 16.81
CA ILE A 118 2.87 -3.61 17.81
C ILE A 118 3.10 -2.26 17.14
N GLY A 119 2.04 -1.45 17.09
CA GLY A 119 2.07 -0.11 16.51
C GLY A 119 2.31 0.95 17.58
N LEU A 120 3.35 1.75 17.38
CA LEU A 120 3.72 2.90 18.20
C LEU A 120 3.66 4.19 17.37
N GLY A 121 3.41 5.32 18.04
CA GLY A 121 3.28 6.63 17.38
C GLY A 121 1.87 6.95 16.90
N SER A 122 1.67 8.20 16.48
CA SER A 122 0.41 8.70 15.94
C SER A 122 0.00 7.92 14.68
N GLY A 123 -1.28 7.59 14.58
CA GLY A 123 -1.89 6.87 13.46
C GLY A 123 -1.51 5.39 13.34
N SER A 124 -0.66 4.87 14.24
CA SER A 124 -0.29 3.46 14.24
C SER A 124 -1.43 2.56 14.72
N THR A 125 -1.33 1.28 14.38
CA THR A 125 -2.28 0.25 14.79
C THR A 125 -1.51 -0.91 15.38
N THR A 126 -1.90 -1.35 16.57
CA THR A 126 -1.50 -2.65 17.12
C THR A 126 -2.50 -3.70 16.67
N LYS A 127 -1.99 -4.83 16.16
CA LYS A 127 -2.76 -5.99 15.73
C LYS A 127 -2.25 -7.21 16.47
N ILE A 128 -3.12 -7.92 17.17
CA ILE A 128 -2.79 -9.20 17.80
C ILE A 128 -3.55 -10.30 17.08
N VAL A 129 -2.81 -11.34 16.70
CA VAL A 129 -3.32 -12.56 16.05
C VAL A 129 -3.18 -13.72 17.04
N LYS A 130 -4.28 -14.42 17.33
CA LYS A 130 -4.31 -15.61 18.20
C LYS A 130 -5.21 -16.67 17.58
N GLY A 131 -4.62 -17.62 16.86
CA GLY A 131 -5.37 -18.53 16.00
C GLY A 131 -6.16 -17.73 14.96
N ASP A 132 -7.47 -17.95 14.89
CA ASP A 132 -8.36 -17.25 13.96
C ASP A 132 -8.85 -15.88 14.48
N LEU A 133 -8.50 -15.52 15.72
CA LEU A 133 -8.88 -14.23 16.31
C LEU A 133 -7.86 -13.14 15.93
N VAL A 134 -8.38 -12.04 15.39
CA VAL A 134 -7.59 -10.84 15.05
C VAL A 134 -8.18 -9.62 15.73
N GLU A 135 -7.44 -9.08 16.69
CA GLU A 135 -7.85 -7.95 17.52
C GLU A 135 -6.96 -6.74 17.26
N ARG A 136 -7.54 -5.53 17.29
CA ARG A 136 -6.84 -4.30 16.89
C ARG A 136 -7.05 -3.17 17.87
N ASN A 137 -5.97 -2.45 18.17
CA ASN A 137 -5.96 -1.23 18.98
C ASN A 137 -5.35 -0.08 18.14
N TYR A 138 -6.10 1.01 18.02
CA TYR A 138 -5.75 2.14 17.14
C TYR A 138 -5.31 3.34 17.96
N ASN A 139 -4.18 3.94 17.57
CA ASN A 139 -3.79 5.25 18.06
C ASN A 139 -4.53 6.35 17.25
N PRO A 140 -4.84 7.51 17.85
CA PRO A 140 -5.33 8.67 17.12
C PRO A 140 -4.41 9.03 15.95
N LYS A 141 -5.00 9.40 14.80
CA LYS A 141 -4.24 9.84 13.61
C LYS A 141 -3.79 11.29 13.70
N ASP A 142 -4.56 12.11 14.41
CA ASP A 142 -4.21 13.51 14.64
C ASP A 142 -3.07 13.56 15.67
N ILE A 143 -2.01 14.29 15.33
CA ILE A 143 -0.79 14.36 16.14
C ILE A 143 -1.01 15.11 17.45
N LEU A 144 -1.87 16.14 17.48
CA LEU A 144 -2.18 16.90 18.68
C LEU A 144 -2.96 16.02 19.65
N ILE A 145 -4.01 15.35 19.15
CA ILE A 145 -4.80 14.39 19.96
C ILE A 145 -3.91 13.25 20.49
N TYR A 146 -3.00 12.72 19.66
CA TYR A 146 -2.06 11.69 20.08
C TYR A 146 -1.13 12.18 21.20
N SER A 147 -0.58 13.39 21.04
CA SER A 147 0.36 13.98 21.99
C SER A 147 -0.30 14.31 23.33
N GLU A 148 -1.48 14.94 23.31
CA GLU A 148 -2.21 15.33 24.52
C GLU A 148 -2.67 14.13 25.36
N ARG A 149 -2.91 12.99 24.71
CA ARG A 149 -3.44 11.77 25.34
C ARG A 149 -2.41 10.67 25.51
N ILE A 150 -1.11 10.97 25.37
CA ILE A 150 -0.08 9.93 25.28
C ILE A 150 -0.09 8.97 26.47
N THR A 151 -0.24 9.47 27.69
CA THR A 151 -0.29 8.66 28.92
C THR A 151 -1.48 7.70 28.90
N GLU A 152 -2.68 8.19 28.62
CA GLU A 152 -3.90 7.38 28.50
C GLU A 152 -3.76 6.29 27.42
N LEU A 153 -3.15 6.64 26.28
CA LEU A 153 -2.97 5.72 25.16
C LEU A 153 -1.95 4.62 25.47
N ILE A 154 -0.93 4.91 26.29
CA ILE A 154 0.03 3.92 26.79
C ILE A 154 -0.70 2.91 27.68
N ASP A 155 -1.44 3.39 28.69
CA ASP A 155 -2.17 2.51 29.62
C ASP A 155 -3.17 1.63 28.88
N LYS A 156 -3.95 2.23 27.98
CA LYS A 156 -4.90 1.50 27.13
C LYS A 156 -4.24 0.42 26.28
N LYS A 157 -3.00 0.65 25.82
CA LYS A 157 -2.25 -0.32 25.02
C LYS A 157 -1.71 -1.45 25.89
N ILE A 158 -1.21 -1.16 27.09
CA ILE A 158 -0.79 -2.16 28.08
C ILE A 158 -1.97 -3.06 28.45
N ASP A 159 -3.12 -2.47 28.77
CA ASP A 159 -4.35 -3.22 29.07
C ASP A 159 -4.80 -4.10 27.89
N PHE A 160 -4.67 -3.59 26.67
CA PHE A 160 -4.98 -4.35 25.47
C PHE A 160 -4.06 -5.55 25.27
N LEU A 161 -2.74 -5.38 25.43
CA LEU A 161 -1.76 -6.47 25.28
C LEU A 161 -1.88 -7.53 26.38
N SER A 162 -2.14 -7.09 27.61
CA SER A 162 -2.31 -7.98 28.78
C SER A 162 -3.42 -9.02 28.59
N LYS A 163 -4.49 -8.69 27.85
CA LYS A 163 -5.58 -9.63 27.50
C LYS A 163 -5.10 -10.85 26.69
N PHE A 164 -3.95 -10.74 26.05
CA PHE A 164 -3.37 -11.79 25.20
C PHE A 164 -2.11 -12.42 25.83
N ASN A 165 -1.81 -12.12 27.10
CA ASN A 165 -0.60 -12.55 27.81
C ASN A 165 0.70 -12.07 27.13
N LEU A 166 0.69 -10.83 26.63
CA LEU A 166 1.83 -10.13 26.04
C LEU A 166 2.21 -8.90 26.85
#